data_AF-A0A7H0IIE5-F1
#
_entry.id   AF-A0A7H0IIE5-F1
#
_cell.length_a   1.000
_cell.length_b   1.000
_cell.length_c   1.000
_cell.angle_alpha   90.00
_cell.angle_beta   90.00
_cell.angle_gamma   90.00
#
_symmetry.space_group_name_H-M   'P 1'
#
loop_
_entity.id
_entity.type
_entity.pdbx_description
1 polymer ?
#
loop_
_entity_poly.entity_id
_entity_poly.type
_entity_poly.pdbx_seq_one_letter_code
_entity_poly.pdbx_strand_id
1 'polypeptide(L)'
;MSYALEMSAGDMRQVARLLTAVERTPEQELHLGRVREQCKALDVRLQSQGAGLDVPVIRALEELIEGAPSRNMCPAYAHAFHEVVASCFSDVTDLGSWRRMSWFQTVSNDLARHGVPAPLLPETFLFSGPPLPLPHPGDVHPQIGTLSIHRAAEAATAYTAVLDRVHPDCQDTVRRFTEAFRFEVDEWRANSTADTLFFWFD
;
A
#
# COMPACT_ATOMS: atom_id res chain seq x y z
N MET A 1 -2.58 -3.02 20.86
CA MET A 1 -2.14 -3.24 19.47
C MET A 1 -2.39 -1.94 18.71
N SER A 2 -1.39 -1.47 17.98
CA SER A 2 -1.45 -0.31 17.11
C SER A 2 -1.03 -0.74 15.72
N TYR A 3 -1.65 -0.19 14.70
CA TYR A 3 -1.37 -0.47 13.29
C TYR A 3 -0.51 0.64 12.72
N ALA A 4 0.64 0.31 12.15
CA ALA A 4 1.45 1.29 11.44
C ALA A 4 0.84 1.50 10.05
N LEU A 5 0.65 2.77 9.64
CA LEU A 5 0.24 3.08 8.28
C LEU A 5 1.42 3.68 7.53
N GLU A 6 1.83 2.97 6.49
CA GLU A 6 2.91 3.36 5.60
C GLU A 6 2.36 3.73 4.22
N MET A 7 3.07 4.63 3.54
CA MET A 7 2.76 5.04 2.17
C MET A 7 4.04 5.10 1.34
N SER A 8 3.99 4.64 0.10
CA SER A 8 5.05 4.86 -0.89
C SER A 8 4.45 5.19 -2.26
N ALA A 9 5.25 5.78 -3.16
CA ALA A 9 4.82 6.16 -4.50
C ALA A 9 5.64 5.43 -5.57
N GLY A 10 4.99 4.99 -6.64
CA GLY A 10 5.67 4.25 -7.70
C GLY A 10 4.80 3.95 -8.90
N ASP A 11 5.37 3.22 -9.86
CA ASP A 11 4.69 2.76 -11.06
C ASP A 11 4.22 1.32 -10.86
N MET A 12 2.92 1.15 -10.60
CA MET A 12 2.33 -0.16 -10.36
C MET A 12 2.41 -1.07 -11.60
N ARG A 13 2.62 -0.51 -12.80
CA ARG A 13 2.81 -1.29 -14.01
C ARG A 13 4.15 -2.02 -13.99
N GLN A 14 5.16 -1.50 -13.29
CA GLN A 14 6.43 -2.20 -13.12
C GLN A 14 6.26 -3.44 -12.25
N VAL A 15 5.53 -3.31 -11.15
CA VAL A 15 5.15 -4.44 -10.27
C VAL A 15 4.39 -5.50 -11.06
N ALA A 16 3.35 -5.09 -11.80
CA ALA A 16 2.58 -5.99 -12.64
C ALA A 16 3.46 -6.68 -13.69
N ARG A 17 4.35 -5.95 -14.37
CA ARG A 17 5.28 -6.53 -15.35
C ARG A 17 6.23 -7.56 -14.76
N LEU A 18 6.74 -7.35 -13.54
CA LEU A 18 7.61 -8.33 -12.87
C LEU A 18 6.86 -9.63 -12.58
N LEU A 19 5.62 -9.53 -12.14
CA LEU A 19 4.81 -10.69 -11.74
C LEU A 19 4.17 -11.42 -12.93
N THR A 20 3.73 -10.71 -13.98
CA THR A 20 2.95 -11.29 -15.08
C THR A 20 3.72 -11.46 -16.39
N ALA A 21 5.03 -11.18 -16.42
CA ALA A 21 5.83 -11.36 -17.63
C ALA A 21 5.95 -12.85 -18.01
N VAL A 22 5.53 -13.18 -19.24
CA VAL A 22 5.67 -14.53 -19.82
C VAL A 22 7.13 -14.87 -20.10
N GLU A 23 7.91 -13.88 -20.55
CA GLU A 23 9.37 -13.97 -20.71
C GLU A 23 9.99 -12.72 -20.07
N ARG A 24 10.84 -12.93 -19.07
CA ARG A 24 11.47 -11.85 -18.30
C ARG A 24 12.81 -11.46 -18.92
N THR A 25 13.09 -10.16 -18.92
CA THR A 25 14.41 -9.68 -19.34
C THR A 25 15.47 -10.00 -18.28
N PRO A 26 16.76 -10.04 -18.64
CA PRO A 26 17.84 -10.21 -17.66
C PRO A 26 17.80 -9.19 -16.52
N GLU A 27 17.41 -7.94 -16.81
CA GLU A 27 17.25 -6.91 -15.78
C GLU A 27 16.10 -7.24 -14.82
N GLN A 28 14.98 -7.74 -15.33
CA GLN A 28 13.84 -8.16 -14.51
C GLN A 28 14.19 -9.37 -13.63
N GLU A 29 14.97 -10.33 -14.13
CA GLU A 29 15.45 -11.46 -13.33
C GLU A 29 16.44 -11.03 -12.24
N LEU A 30 17.35 -10.10 -12.56
CA LEU A 30 18.25 -9.51 -11.56
C LEU A 30 17.46 -8.77 -10.48
N HIS A 31 16.41 -8.04 -10.88
CA HIS A 31 15.51 -7.34 -9.96
C HIS A 31 14.77 -8.32 -9.03
N LEU A 32 14.14 -9.36 -9.59
CA LEU A 32 13.50 -10.41 -8.80
C LEU A 32 14.49 -11.18 -7.91
N GLY A 33 15.74 -11.32 -8.32
CA GLY A 33 16.80 -11.87 -7.49
C GLY A 33 16.96 -11.10 -6.17
N ARG A 34 16.87 -9.76 -6.20
CA ARG A 34 16.91 -8.93 -4.98
C ARG A 34 15.65 -9.10 -4.13
N VAL A 35 14.47 -9.12 -4.76
CA VAL A 35 13.20 -9.34 -4.06
C VAL A 35 13.18 -10.69 -3.35
N ARG A 36 13.73 -11.74 -3.97
CA ARG A 36 13.87 -13.07 -3.36
C ARG A 36 14.71 -13.03 -2.09
N GLU A 37 15.83 -12.31 -2.09
CA GLU A 37 16.66 -12.16 -0.89
C GLU A 37 15.94 -11.37 0.21
N GLN A 38 15.16 -10.34 -0.15
CA GLN A 38 14.33 -9.60 0.80
C GLN A 38 13.25 -10.49 1.43
N CYS A 39 12.54 -11.30 0.62
CA CYS A 39 11.54 -12.24 1.11
C CYS A 39 12.14 -13.28 2.07
N LYS A 40 13.32 -13.83 1.76
CA LYS A 40 14.03 -14.75 2.66
C LYS A 40 14.40 -14.08 3.97
N ALA A 41 14.87 -12.84 3.93
CA ALA A 41 15.20 -12.08 5.14
C ALA A 41 13.94 -11.82 5.99
N LEU A 42 12.80 -11.53 5.35
CA LEU A 42 11.51 -11.37 6.03
C LEU A 42 11.05 -12.67 6.69
N ASP A 43 11.16 -13.80 6.01
CA ASP A 43 10.84 -15.12 6.59
C ASP A 43 11.63 -15.38 7.88
N VAL A 44 12.94 -15.12 7.86
CA VAL A 44 13.80 -15.26 9.04
C VAL A 44 13.35 -14.32 10.18
N ARG A 45 13.01 -13.08 9.85
CA ARG A 45 12.52 -12.09 10.82
C ARG A 45 11.21 -12.53 11.47
N LEU A 46 10.21 -12.94 10.68
CA LEU A 46 8.91 -13.40 11.17
C LEU A 46 9.06 -14.64 12.07
N GLN A 47 9.91 -15.59 11.67
CA GLN A 47 10.22 -16.77 12.48
C GLN A 47 10.84 -16.38 13.83
N SER A 48 11.81 -15.46 13.85
CA SER A 48 12.44 -14.99 15.09
C SER A 48 11.48 -14.28 16.05
N GLN A 49 10.41 -13.69 15.51
CA GLN A 49 9.38 -13.00 16.28
C GLN A 49 8.25 -13.94 16.74
N GLY A 50 8.31 -15.23 16.38
CA GLY A 50 7.26 -16.21 16.65
C GLY A 50 5.99 -16.01 15.81
N ALA A 51 6.07 -15.17 14.76
CA ALA A 51 4.99 -14.88 13.83
C ALA A 51 5.12 -15.69 12.52
N GLY A 52 5.58 -16.94 12.63
CA GLY A 52 5.76 -17.82 11.48
C GLY A 52 4.45 -18.02 10.72
N LEU A 53 4.50 -17.85 9.40
CA LEU A 53 3.37 -18.08 8.50
C LEU A 53 3.34 -19.54 8.04
N ASP A 54 2.14 -20.07 7.78
CA ASP A 54 1.97 -21.43 7.25
C ASP A 54 2.68 -21.66 5.90
N VAL A 55 2.76 -20.60 5.10
CA VAL A 55 3.50 -20.55 3.84
C VAL A 55 4.61 -19.51 4.00
N PRO A 56 5.88 -19.85 3.72
CA PRO A 56 6.96 -18.86 3.68
C PRO A 56 6.70 -17.79 2.62
N VAL A 57 7.05 -16.55 2.92
CA VAL A 57 6.92 -15.41 2.00
C VAL A 57 7.67 -15.68 0.69
N ILE A 58 8.86 -16.28 0.74
CA ILE A 58 9.60 -16.64 -0.48
C ILE A 58 8.82 -17.61 -1.38
N ARG A 59 8.08 -18.55 -0.78
CA ARG A 59 7.27 -19.50 -1.55
C ARG A 59 6.06 -18.80 -2.17
N ALA A 60 5.41 -17.93 -1.42
CA ALA A 60 4.32 -17.11 -1.93
C ALA A 60 4.78 -16.24 -3.11
N LEU A 61 6.00 -15.67 -3.04
CA LEU A 61 6.60 -14.92 -4.16
C LEU A 61 6.74 -15.78 -5.42
N GLU A 62 7.32 -16.98 -5.34
CA GLU A 62 7.48 -17.83 -6.52
C GLU A 62 6.13 -18.21 -7.14
N GLU A 63 5.12 -18.51 -6.31
CA GLU A 63 3.78 -18.83 -6.81
C GLU A 63 3.10 -17.62 -7.49
N LEU A 64 3.37 -16.38 -7.02
CA LEU A 64 2.93 -15.15 -7.70
C LEU A 64 3.64 -14.96 -9.05
N ILE A 65 4.96 -15.20 -9.09
CA ILE A 65 5.81 -15.14 -10.29
C ILE A 65 5.36 -16.17 -11.33
N GLU A 66 4.95 -17.36 -10.90
CA GLU A 66 4.42 -18.43 -11.75
C GLU A 66 2.97 -18.18 -12.21
N GLY A 67 2.29 -17.19 -11.60
CA GLY A 67 0.87 -16.90 -11.88
C GLY A 67 -0.09 -17.97 -11.36
N ALA A 68 0.35 -18.77 -10.38
CA ALA A 68 -0.42 -19.88 -9.81
C ALA A 68 -0.52 -19.78 -8.28
N PRO A 69 -0.95 -18.64 -7.70
CA PRO A 69 -1.07 -18.53 -6.25
C PRO A 69 -2.12 -19.50 -5.70
N SER A 70 -1.86 -20.04 -4.51
CA SER A 70 -2.84 -20.85 -3.78
C SER A 70 -4.14 -20.08 -3.57
N ARG A 71 -5.27 -20.79 -3.55
CA ARG A 71 -6.58 -20.19 -3.24
C ARG A 71 -6.88 -20.13 -1.74
N ASN A 72 -5.99 -20.70 -0.92
CA ASN A 72 -6.16 -20.71 0.52
C ASN A 72 -5.88 -19.33 1.10
N MET A 73 -6.55 -19.00 2.20
CA MET A 73 -6.28 -17.77 2.93
C MET A 73 -4.85 -17.80 3.46
N CYS A 74 -4.04 -16.80 3.11
CA CYS A 74 -2.64 -16.77 3.50
C CYS A 74 -2.05 -15.36 3.42
N PRO A 75 -1.61 -14.76 4.54
CA PRO A 75 -1.01 -13.42 4.56
C PRO A 75 0.35 -13.36 3.86
N ALA A 76 1.00 -14.51 3.60
CA ALA A 76 2.30 -14.57 2.93
C ALA A 76 2.29 -13.93 1.53
N TYR A 77 1.17 -14.00 0.80
CA TYR A 77 1.05 -13.35 -0.51
C TYR A 77 0.99 -11.83 -0.41
N ALA A 78 0.38 -11.29 0.65
CA ALA A 78 0.37 -9.85 0.89
C ALA A 78 1.78 -9.34 1.21
N HIS A 79 2.54 -10.08 2.04
CA HIS A 79 3.96 -9.78 2.29
C HIS A 79 4.82 -9.90 1.04
N ALA A 80 4.68 -10.98 0.26
CA ALA A 80 5.45 -11.16 -0.97
C ALA A 80 5.16 -10.05 -1.98
N PHE A 81 3.89 -9.67 -2.13
CA PHE A 81 3.49 -8.54 -2.96
C PHE A 81 4.09 -7.22 -2.45
N HIS A 82 4.07 -6.99 -1.15
CA HIS A 82 4.67 -5.80 -0.55
C HIS A 82 6.18 -5.70 -0.82
N GLU A 83 6.93 -6.79 -0.71
CA GLU A 83 8.37 -6.79 -1.03
C GLU A 83 8.64 -6.46 -2.51
N VAL A 84 7.79 -6.94 -3.43
CA VAL A 84 7.88 -6.55 -4.85
C VAL A 84 7.58 -5.05 -5.00
N VAL A 85 6.52 -4.54 -4.37
CA VAL A 85 6.16 -3.11 -4.41
C VAL A 85 7.29 -2.25 -3.85
N ALA A 86 7.81 -2.58 -2.67
CA ALA A 86 8.90 -1.86 -2.02
C ALA A 86 10.18 -1.81 -2.87
N SER A 87 10.40 -2.82 -3.73
CA SER A 87 11.53 -2.82 -4.67
C SER A 87 11.34 -1.90 -5.89
N CYS A 88 10.11 -1.45 -6.17
CA CYS A 88 9.75 -0.64 -7.32
C CYS A 88 9.28 0.78 -6.95
N PHE A 89 9.00 1.02 -5.68
CA PHE A 89 8.43 2.27 -5.17
C PHE A 89 9.50 3.10 -4.45
N SER A 90 9.18 4.37 -4.20
CA SER A 90 9.99 5.29 -3.42
C SER A 90 10.16 4.82 -1.97
N ASP A 91 11.04 5.52 -1.25
CA ASP A 91 11.17 5.37 0.20
C ASP A 91 9.82 5.55 0.90
N VAL A 92 9.62 4.79 1.98
CA VAL A 92 8.37 4.77 2.73
C VAL A 92 8.20 6.06 3.54
N THR A 93 7.02 6.65 3.43
CA THR A 93 6.51 7.71 4.29
C THR A 93 5.66 7.10 5.41
N ASP A 94 6.06 7.32 6.65
CA ASP A 94 5.28 6.93 7.84
C ASP A 94 4.11 7.91 8.04
N LEU A 95 2.87 7.40 7.90
CA LEU A 95 1.64 8.16 8.17
C LEU A 95 1.16 7.98 9.62
N GLY A 96 1.93 7.28 10.45
CA GLY A 96 1.80 7.13 11.89
C GLY A 96 1.10 5.85 12.32
N SER A 97 1.02 5.68 13.65
CA SER A 97 0.41 4.51 14.28
C SER A 97 -1.02 4.77 14.76
N TRP A 98 -1.92 3.84 14.45
CA TRP A 98 -3.36 3.97 14.70
C TRP A 98 -3.87 2.88 15.61
N ARG A 99 -4.68 3.23 16.62
CA ARG A 99 -5.25 2.23 17.54
C ARG A 99 -6.35 1.39 16.92
N ARG A 100 -7.10 1.95 15.96
CA ARG A 100 -8.28 1.33 15.34
C ARG A 100 -8.42 1.80 13.90
N MET A 101 -8.54 0.88 12.97
CA MET A 101 -8.74 1.19 11.55
C MET A 101 -10.11 1.83 11.27
N SER A 102 -11.11 1.54 12.12
CA SER A 102 -12.42 2.20 12.06
C SER A 102 -12.35 3.73 12.23
N TRP A 103 -11.21 4.27 12.68
CA TRP A 103 -10.95 5.70 12.68
C TRP A 103 -11.07 6.30 11.27
N PHE A 104 -10.59 5.61 10.23
CA PHE A 104 -10.65 6.12 8.86
C PHE A 104 -12.08 6.21 8.32
N GLN A 105 -13.01 5.38 8.81
CA GLN A 105 -14.44 5.55 8.54
C GLN A 105 -14.99 6.82 9.22
N THR A 106 -14.53 7.14 10.43
CA THR A 106 -14.92 8.38 11.12
C THR A 106 -14.46 9.61 10.33
N VAL A 107 -13.20 9.62 9.90
CA VAL A 107 -12.62 10.68 9.06
C VAL A 107 -13.35 10.76 7.71
N SER A 108 -13.63 9.63 7.08
CA SER A 108 -14.35 9.56 5.79
C SER A 108 -15.75 10.15 5.89
N ASN A 109 -16.51 9.76 6.92
CA ASN A 109 -17.84 10.31 7.16
C ASN A 109 -17.82 11.82 7.39
N ASP A 110 -16.81 12.32 8.09
CA ASP A 110 -16.68 13.75 8.36
C ASP A 110 -16.32 14.55 7.08
N LEU A 111 -15.34 14.08 6.31
CA LEU A 111 -14.99 14.65 5.01
C LEU A 111 -16.18 14.65 4.04
N ALA A 112 -16.95 13.55 4.01
CA ALA A 112 -18.15 13.44 3.17
C ALA A 112 -19.22 14.48 3.53
N ARG A 113 -19.43 14.79 4.82
CA ARG A 113 -20.35 15.86 5.25
C ARG A 113 -19.95 17.24 4.73
N HIS A 114 -18.66 17.45 4.48
CA HIS A 114 -18.13 18.68 3.92
C HIS A 114 -17.99 18.66 2.39
N GLY A 115 -18.58 17.66 1.73
CA GLY A 115 -18.70 17.58 0.28
C GLY A 115 -17.52 16.94 -0.43
N VAL A 116 -16.63 16.24 0.29
CA VAL A 116 -15.55 15.49 -0.34
C VAL A 116 -16.12 14.25 -1.07
N PRO A 117 -15.82 14.05 -2.36
CA PRO A 117 -16.31 12.91 -3.13
C PRO A 117 -15.88 11.54 -2.57
N ALA A 118 -16.77 10.55 -2.67
CA ALA A 118 -16.55 9.18 -2.17
C ALA A 118 -15.23 8.51 -2.63
N PRO A 119 -14.79 8.65 -3.91
CA PRO A 119 -13.52 8.06 -4.37
C PRO A 119 -12.27 8.65 -3.71
N LEU A 120 -12.40 9.81 -3.05
CA LEU A 120 -11.31 10.50 -2.36
C LEU A 120 -11.34 10.26 -0.86
N LEU A 121 -12.31 9.50 -0.32
CA LEU A 121 -12.41 9.25 1.12
C LEU A 121 -11.38 8.20 1.57
N PRO A 122 -10.75 8.36 2.76
CA PRO A 122 -9.73 7.44 3.26
C PRO A 122 -10.15 5.96 3.25
N GLU A 123 -11.37 5.65 3.69
CA GLU A 123 -11.86 4.27 3.74
C GLU A 123 -11.91 3.60 2.36
N THR A 124 -12.12 4.39 1.29
CA THR A 124 -12.25 3.88 -0.07
C THR A 124 -10.91 3.42 -0.65
N PHE A 125 -9.82 4.12 -0.33
CA PHE A 125 -8.51 3.83 -0.93
C PHE A 125 -7.57 3.07 0.00
N LEU A 126 -7.69 3.23 1.32
CA LEU A 126 -6.82 2.53 2.29
C LEU A 126 -7.08 1.02 2.36
N PHE A 127 -8.29 0.59 1.98
CA PHE A 127 -8.74 -0.81 2.03
C PHE A 127 -9.19 -1.32 0.67
N SER A 128 -8.72 -0.70 -0.41
CA SER A 128 -9.09 -1.10 -1.78
C SER A 128 -8.56 -2.48 -2.15
N GLY A 129 -7.58 -3.00 -1.40
CA GLY A 129 -6.82 -4.18 -1.75
C GLY A 129 -5.76 -3.89 -2.83
N PRO A 130 -4.96 -4.91 -3.16
CA PRO A 130 -3.98 -4.84 -4.23
C PRO A 130 -4.68 -4.74 -5.61
N PRO A 131 -4.03 -4.13 -6.62
CA PRO A 131 -4.57 -4.03 -7.97
C PRO A 131 -4.44 -5.34 -8.77
N LEU A 132 -3.85 -6.37 -8.17
CA LEU A 132 -3.74 -7.74 -8.71
C LEU A 132 -4.53 -8.69 -7.79
N PRO A 133 -5.18 -9.74 -8.34
CA PRO A 133 -5.90 -10.70 -7.53
C PRO A 133 -4.91 -11.51 -6.69
N LEU A 134 -4.80 -11.16 -5.40
CA LEU A 134 -4.03 -11.93 -4.42
C LEU A 134 -4.97 -12.85 -3.62
N PRO A 135 -4.47 -13.99 -3.13
CA PRO A 135 -5.19 -14.78 -2.13
C PRO A 135 -5.55 -13.92 -0.93
N HIS A 136 -6.78 -14.07 -0.45
CA HIS A 136 -7.28 -13.23 0.63
C HIS A 136 -6.48 -13.51 1.92
N PRO A 137 -5.92 -12.51 2.62
CA PRO A 137 -5.19 -12.74 3.86
C PRO A 137 -6.11 -13.21 5.01
N GLY A 138 -7.43 -13.09 4.84
CA GLY A 138 -8.44 -13.32 5.86
C GLY A 138 -8.71 -12.08 6.71
N ASP A 139 -9.20 -12.27 7.94
CA ASP A 139 -9.31 -11.21 8.94
C ASP A 139 -7.93 -10.80 9.52
N VAL A 140 -6.85 -11.30 8.92
CA VAL A 140 -5.47 -11.16 9.38
C VAL A 140 -4.81 -10.00 8.65
N HIS A 141 -3.98 -9.26 9.38
CA HIS A 141 -3.05 -8.28 8.81
C HIS A 141 -1.99 -9.00 7.98
N PRO A 142 -1.47 -8.35 6.93
CA PRO A 142 -1.53 -6.92 6.61
C PRO A 142 -2.70 -6.51 5.69
N GLN A 143 -3.06 -5.22 5.69
CA GLN A 143 -4.06 -4.63 4.78
C GLN A 143 -3.39 -3.74 3.74
N ILE A 144 -3.91 -3.77 2.51
CA ILE A 144 -3.35 -3.05 1.35
C ILE A 144 -4.36 -2.04 0.81
N GLY A 145 -3.88 -0.85 0.49
CA GLY A 145 -4.63 0.20 -0.20
C GLY A 145 -3.88 0.76 -1.39
N THR A 146 -4.60 1.33 -2.35
CA THR A 146 -4.02 2.05 -3.48
C THR A 146 -4.82 3.29 -3.85
N LEU A 147 -4.11 4.34 -4.27
CA LEU A 147 -4.71 5.57 -4.79
C LEU A 147 -3.90 6.05 -5.99
N SER A 148 -4.53 6.38 -7.12
CA SER A 148 -3.79 6.96 -8.23
C SER A 148 -3.27 8.36 -7.86
N ILE A 149 -2.12 8.74 -8.41
CA ILE A 149 -1.52 10.06 -8.12
C ILE A 149 -2.44 11.23 -8.50
N HIS A 150 -3.26 11.04 -9.54
CA HIS A 150 -4.31 12.02 -9.92
C HIS A 150 -5.35 12.21 -8.81
N ARG A 151 -5.84 11.10 -8.24
CA ARG A 151 -6.79 11.17 -7.12
C ARG A 151 -6.14 11.69 -5.85
N ALA A 152 -4.86 11.42 -5.62
CA ALA A 152 -4.11 12.02 -4.51
C ALA A 152 -4.06 13.55 -4.64
N ALA A 153 -3.84 14.08 -5.85
CA ALA A 153 -3.88 15.52 -6.11
C ALA A 153 -5.29 16.11 -5.87
N GLU A 154 -6.34 15.45 -6.36
CA GLU A 154 -7.73 15.86 -6.10
C GLU A 154 -8.06 15.84 -4.61
N ALA A 155 -7.64 14.78 -3.89
CA ALA A 155 -7.83 14.64 -2.45
C ALA A 155 -7.09 15.76 -1.70
N ALA A 156 -5.83 16.02 -2.04
CA ALA A 156 -5.06 17.10 -1.43
C ALA A 156 -5.75 18.46 -1.57
N THR A 157 -6.28 18.78 -2.77
CA THR A 157 -7.06 20.01 -2.99
C THR A 157 -8.34 20.03 -2.17
N ALA A 158 -9.14 18.95 -2.22
CA ALA A 158 -10.41 18.87 -1.51
C ALA A 158 -10.23 18.96 0.01
N TYR A 159 -9.26 18.24 0.56
CA TYR A 159 -8.97 18.20 1.99
C TYR A 159 -8.52 19.56 2.51
N THR A 160 -7.65 20.24 1.76
CA THR A 160 -7.23 21.62 2.08
C THR A 160 -8.43 22.55 2.22
N ALA A 161 -9.39 22.46 1.29
CA ALA A 161 -10.56 23.35 1.27
C ALA A 161 -11.55 23.12 2.42
N VAL A 162 -11.47 21.98 3.11
CA VAL A 162 -12.37 21.62 4.22
C VAL A 162 -11.65 21.51 5.56
N LEU A 163 -10.31 21.63 5.61
CA LEU A 163 -9.50 21.34 6.80
C LEU A 163 -9.94 22.13 8.05
N ASP A 164 -10.29 23.41 7.90
CA ASP A 164 -10.73 24.24 9.02
C ASP A 164 -12.20 23.98 9.44
N ARG A 165 -12.92 23.16 8.67
CA ARG A 165 -14.35 22.86 8.88
C ARG A 165 -14.59 21.45 9.40
N VAL A 166 -13.69 20.50 9.14
CA VAL A 166 -13.77 19.15 9.70
C VAL A 166 -13.64 19.18 11.22
N HIS A 167 -14.19 18.15 11.87
CA HIS A 167 -14.14 17.99 13.32
C HIS A 167 -12.69 18.09 13.82
N PRO A 168 -12.42 18.81 14.94
CA PRO A 168 -11.06 19.01 15.45
C PRO A 168 -10.24 17.72 15.57
N ASP A 169 -10.85 16.64 16.09
CA ASP A 169 -10.18 15.34 16.20
C ASP A 169 -9.74 14.74 14.85
N CYS A 170 -10.39 15.10 13.75
CA CYS A 170 -10.05 14.64 12.40
C CYS A 170 -8.95 15.50 11.73
N GLN A 171 -8.74 16.75 12.18
CA GLN A 171 -7.88 17.72 11.50
C GLN A 171 -6.45 17.22 11.34
N ASP A 172 -5.87 16.60 12.37
CA ASP A 172 -4.49 16.09 12.30
C ASP A 172 -4.35 14.98 11.26
N THR A 173 -5.34 14.08 11.17
CA THR A 173 -5.34 13.01 10.18
C THR A 173 -5.48 13.57 8.77
N VAL A 174 -6.42 14.49 8.56
CA VAL A 174 -6.66 15.14 7.26
C VAL A 174 -5.44 15.93 6.82
N ARG A 175 -4.80 16.66 7.75
CA ARG A 175 -3.57 17.42 7.49
C ARG A 175 -2.43 16.50 7.06
N ARG A 176 -2.21 15.40 7.79
CA ARG A 176 -1.15 14.44 7.46
C ARG A 176 -1.31 13.85 6.06
N PHE A 177 -2.52 13.42 5.69
CA PHE A 177 -2.78 12.97 4.32
C PHE A 177 -2.59 14.09 3.29
N THR A 178 -3.06 15.30 3.58
CA THR A 178 -2.91 16.45 2.68
C THR A 178 -1.44 16.78 2.41
N GLU A 179 -0.61 16.80 3.45
CA GLU A 179 0.83 17.07 3.36
C GLU A 179 1.54 15.96 2.56
N ALA A 180 1.29 14.70 2.89
CA ALA A 180 1.88 13.55 2.20
C ALA A 180 1.50 13.53 0.70
N PHE A 181 0.22 13.74 0.37
CA PHE A 181 -0.23 13.73 -1.02
C PHE A 181 0.33 14.90 -1.82
N ARG A 182 0.46 16.09 -1.23
CA ARG A 182 1.08 17.24 -1.90
C ARG A 182 2.54 16.98 -2.21
N PHE A 183 3.29 16.46 -1.24
CA PHE A 183 4.69 16.13 -1.41
C PHE A 183 4.87 15.17 -2.60
N GLU A 184 4.16 14.04 -2.62
CA GLU A 184 4.27 13.07 -3.70
C GLU A 184 3.80 13.62 -5.06
N VAL A 185 2.75 14.45 -5.09
CA VAL A 185 2.26 15.07 -6.33
C VAL A 185 3.26 16.09 -6.89
N ASP A 186 3.92 16.85 -6.03
CA ASP A 186 4.92 17.83 -6.44
C ASP A 186 6.20 17.16 -6.93
N GLU A 187 6.68 16.11 -6.25
CA GLU A 187 7.78 15.25 -6.71
C GLU A 187 7.43 14.55 -8.02
N TRP A 188 6.18 14.06 -8.16
CA TRP A 188 5.69 13.43 -9.39
C TRP A 188 5.80 14.36 -10.60
N ARG A 189 5.29 15.59 -10.47
CA ARG A 189 5.32 16.59 -11.56
C ARG A 189 6.73 16.97 -11.98
N ALA A 190 7.69 16.86 -11.08
CA ALA A 190 9.05 17.28 -11.34
C ALA A 190 9.77 16.27 -12.25
N ASN A 191 9.77 14.96 -11.95
CA ASN A 191 10.65 14.00 -12.63
C ASN A 191 10.25 12.50 -12.53
N SER A 192 9.04 12.12 -12.09
CA SER A 192 8.73 10.72 -11.77
C SER A 192 7.78 10.03 -12.75
N THR A 193 7.97 8.72 -12.97
CA THR A 193 7.00 7.84 -13.65
C THR A 193 5.94 7.28 -12.71
N ALA A 194 5.97 7.64 -11.42
CA ALA A 194 5.00 7.15 -10.45
C ALA A 194 3.56 7.46 -10.87
N ASP A 195 2.66 6.49 -10.76
CA ASP A 195 1.24 6.67 -11.08
C ASP A 195 0.32 6.29 -9.92
N THR A 196 0.89 5.70 -8.87
CA THR A 196 0.17 5.05 -7.78
C THR A 196 0.83 5.36 -6.44
N LEU A 197 0.02 5.74 -5.46
CA LEU A 197 0.34 5.64 -4.04
C LEU A 197 -0.10 4.28 -3.54
N PHE A 198 0.81 3.58 -2.87
CA PHE A 198 0.57 2.30 -2.22
C PHE A 198 0.52 2.52 -0.71
N PHE A 199 -0.46 1.90 -0.04
CA PHE A 199 -0.64 1.97 1.40
C PHE A 199 -0.51 0.58 2.01
N TRP A 200 0.24 0.50 3.11
CA TRP A 200 0.48 -0.73 3.85
C TRP A 200 0.10 -0.55 5.33
N PHE A 201 -0.67 -1.51 5.85
CA PHE A 201 -0.94 -1.63 7.27
C PHE A 201 -0.24 -2.87 7.83
N ASP A 202 0.69 -2.64 8.76
CA ASP A 202 1.34 -3.65 9.59
C ASP A 202 0.74 -3.67 11.02
#